data_AF-A0A7L0T429-F1
#
_entry.id   AF-A0A7L0T429-F1
#
_cell.length_a   1.000
_cell.length_b   1.000
_cell.length_c   1.000
_cell.angle_alpha   90.00
_cell.angle_beta   90.00
_cell.angle_gamma   90.00
#
_symmetry.space_group_name_H-M   'P 1'
#
loop_
_entity.id
_entity.type
_entity.pdbx_description
1 polymer ?
#
loop_
_entity_poly.entity_id
_entity_poly.type
_entity_poly.pdbx_seq_one_letter_code
_entity_poly.pdbx_strand_id
1 'polypeptide(L)'
;MEGLGRAALAEDAVRYRLFAAAGAGGEALLRRCTEAIVVRFAPLLAAYIWQRQPFRLRYVPPRGETPAHVGGTTLFGDNVEDEWFIVYLIREITREFPGLAARIDDNDGEFLLIEAADFLPKWLNPENSDNRVFFYKGELHIIPLSETDEQECDLSAAGPTIAQALTLLANRSEEFLAAEPIRTAVYKRISGYPEKIQASFHRAHCYLPAGIVAVLRQRPSLVAAAVQAFYLRDPVDLRACRSFHTFPPDGRVMAVVTFTKCLYAQLVQQKFVPDRRSGYTLPPPSHSQYKAYELGMKLAHGFEILCSKCSKVSPDSKRSALRSPLWERFLSSLKEKNYFK
;
A
#
# COMPACT_ATOMS: atom_id res chain seq x y z
N MET A 1 9.32 14.56 32.39
CA MET A 1 8.61 15.05 31.20
C MET A 1 8.91 14.07 30.09
N GLU A 2 8.09 13.04 29.96
CA GLU A 2 8.19 12.07 28.86
C GLU A 2 7.66 12.76 27.60
N GLY A 3 8.54 12.96 26.61
CA GLY A 3 8.12 13.41 25.30
C GLY A 3 7.12 12.39 24.74
N LEU A 4 5.97 12.88 24.26
CA LEU A 4 5.06 12.09 23.45
C LEU A 4 5.80 11.72 22.16
N GLY A 5 6.56 10.62 22.22
CA GLY A 5 7.21 10.03 21.07
C GLY A 5 6.14 9.70 20.04
N ARG A 6 6.30 10.23 18.83
CA ARG A 6 5.57 9.77 17.65
C ARG A 6 5.57 8.25 17.66
N ALA A 7 4.41 7.63 17.46
CA ALA A 7 4.38 6.20 17.20
C ALA A 7 5.23 5.93 15.96
N ALA A 8 6.41 5.33 16.17
CA ALA A 8 7.37 5.05 15.12
C ALA A 8 6.67 4.26 14.00
N LEU A 9 6.77 4.76 12.78
CA LEU A 9 6.36 3.98 11.62
C LEU A 9 7.30 2.79 11.46
N ALA A 10 6.77 1.68 10.93
CA ALA A 10 7.65 0.60 10.51
C ALA A 10 8.55 1.11 9.38
N GLU A 11 9.77 0.57 9.28
CA GLU A 11 10.79 0.97 8.29
C GLU A 11 10.33 0.83 6.82
N ASP A 12 9.28 0.05 6.57
CA ASP A 12 8.73 -0.21 5.24
C ASP A 12 7.29 0.32 5.08
N ALA A 13 6.97 1.44 5.75
CA ALA A 13 5.62 1.97 5.85
C ALA A 13 5.52 3.43 5.42
N VAL A 14 4.59 3.69 4.49
CA VAL A 14 4.18 5.05 4.13
C VAL A 14 2.83 5.38 4.76
N ARG A 15 2.75 6.50 5.46
CA ARG A 15 1.53 7.07 6.03
C ARG A 15 1.06 8.22 5.16
N TYR A 16 -0.25 8.28 4.92
CA TYR A 16 -0.90 9.35 4.17
C TYR A 16 -2.13 9.82 4.91
N ARG A 17 -2.28 11.14 5.03
CA ARG A 17 -3.34 11.80 5.79
C ARG A 17 -3.90 12.95 4.97
N LEU A 18 -5.18 12.89 4.64
CA LEU A 18 -5.94 13.94 3.95
C LEU A 18 -6.84 14.66 4.94
N PHE A 19 -6.65 15.95 5.06
CA PHE A 19 -7.38 16.85 5.93
C PHE A 19 -8.32 17.72 5.10
N ALA A 20 -9.43 18.15 5.69
CA ALA A 20 -10.25 19.18 5.09
C ALA A 20 -9.51 20.52 5.22
N ALA A 21 -9.36 21.26 4.11
CA ALA A 21 -8.88 22.63 4.14
C ALA A 21 -9.81 23.49 5.01
N ALA A 22 -9.27 24.55 5.63
CA ALA A 22 -10.08 25.42 6.48
C ALA A 22 -11.27 26.00 5.69
N GLY A 23 -12.47 25.95 6.28
CA GLY A 23 -13.71 26.37 5.63
C GLY A 23 -14.35 25.37 4.65
N ALA A 24 -13.71 24.24 4.33
CA ALA A 24 -14.19 23.30 3.31
C ALA A 24 -15.30 22.32 3.79
N GLY A 25 -15.89 22.54 4.97
CA GLY A 25 -16.96 21.68 5.51
C GLY A 25 -16.49 20.55 6.44
N GLY A 26 -15.21 20.55 6.83
CA GLY A 26 -14.68 19.74 7.95
C GLY A 26 -14.97 18.25 7.84
N GLU A 27 -15.50 17.66 8.91
CA GLU A 27 -15.76 16.22 9.00
C GLU A 27 -16.80 15.69 7.99
N ALA A 28 -17.80 16.51 7.66
CA ALA A 28 -18.84 16.14 6.70
C ALA A 28 -18.24 16.00 5.29
N LEU A 29 -17.30 16.87 4.92
CA LEU A 29 -16.53 16.74 3.68
C LEU A 29 -15.70 15.45 3.69
N LEU A 30 -14.95 15.21 4.77
CA LEU A 30 -14.07 14.05 4.89
C LEU A 30 -14.83 12.72 4.69
N ARG A 31 -15.97 12.56 5.35
CA ARG A 31 -16.82 11.36 5.21
C ARG A 31 -17.32 11.19 3.78
N ARG A 32 -17.85 12.26 3.17
CA ARG A 32 -18.34 12.24 1.78
C ARG A 32 -17.23 11.93 0.77
N CYS A 33 -16.06 12.54 0.94
CA CYS A 33 -14.94 12.36 0.02
C CYS A 33 -14.35 10.95 0.13
N THR A 34 -14.37 10.31 1.30
CA THR A 34 -13.76 8.98 1.48
C THR A 34 -14.33 7.96 0.49
N GLU A 35 -15.65 7.87 0.38
CA GLU A 35 -16.32 6.94 -0.54
C GLU A 35 -16.12 7.35 -1.99
N ALA A 36 -16.24 8.66 -2.29
CA ALA A 36 -16.06 9.20 -3.63
C ALA A 36 -14.65 8.93 -4.17
N ILE A 37 -13.61 9.10 -3.35
CA ILE A 37 -12.22 8.80 -3.70
C ILE A 37 -12.06 7.32 -4.03
N VAL A 38 -12.56 6.42 -3.18
CA VAL A 38 -12.43 4.98 -3.41
C VAL A 38 -13.09 4.58 -4.72
N VAL A 39 -14.30 5.08 -5.00
CA VAL A 39 -15.01 4.80 -6.26
C VAL A 39 -14.25 5.36 -7.46
N ARG A 40 -13.76 6.60 -7.37
CA ARG A 40 -13.07 7.27 -8.46
C ARG A 40 -11.76 6.58 -8.85
N PHE A 41 -10.98 6.17 -7.86
CA PHE A 41 -9.67 5.57 -8.07
C PHE A 41 -9.71 4.03 -8.11
N ALA A 42 -10.88 3.40 -7.96
CA ALA A 42 -11.05 1.94 -8.00
C ALA A 42 -10.42 1.27 -9.24
N PRO A 43 -10.52 1.80 -10.47
CA PRO A 43 -9.89 1.17 -11.63
C PRO A 43 -8.37 1.07 -11.51
N LEU A 44 -7.72 2.11 -11.00
CA LEU A 44 -6.27 2.13 -10.79
C LEU A 44 -5.86 1.19 -9.66
N LEU A 45 -6.58 1.24 -8.54
CA LEU A 45 -6.32 0.39 -7.37
C LEU A 45 -6.53 -1.09 -7.67
N ALA A 46 -7.52 -1.44 -8.51
CA ALA A 46 -7.82 -2.81 -8.90
C ALA A 46 -6.81 -3.35 -9.93
N ALA A 47 -6.29 -2.49 -10.81
CA ALA A 47 -5.28 -2.87 -11.79
C ALA A 47 -3.89 -3.08 -11.16
N TYR A 48 -3.59 -2.41 -10.04
CA TYR A 48 -2.28 -2.45 -9.39
C TYR A 48 -2.10 -3.69 -8.49
N ILE A 49 -0.91 -4.32 -8.56
CA ILE A 49 -0.53 -5.45 -7.70
C ILE A 49 0.36 -4.94 -6.57
N TRP A 50 -0.25 -4.64 -5.43
CA TRP A 50 0.45 -4.24 -4.20
C TRP A 50 1.29 -5.37 -3.63
N GLN A 51 2.47 -5.07 -3.08
CA GLN A 51 3.33 -6.09 -2.52
C GLN A 51 2.82 -6.61 -1.17
N ARG A 52 2.70 -5.74 -0.17
CA ARG A 52 2.34 -6.13 1.21
C ARG A 52 0.90 -5.75 1.55
N GLN A 53 0.60 -4.45 1.49
CA GLN A 53 -0.71 -3.92 1.82
C GLN A 53 -1.21 -2.97 0.72
N PRO A 54 -2.50 -3.03 0.35
CA PRO A 54 -3.04 -2.08 -0.59
C PRO A 54 -3.27 -0.72 0.05
N PHE A 55 -3.28 0.33 -0.77
CA PHE A 55 -3.77 1.65 -0.38
C PHE A 55 -5.20 1.58 0.16
N ARG A 56 -5.43 2.19 1.33
CA ARG A 56 -6.70 2.17 2.05
C ARG A 56 -6.93 3.50 2.74
N LEU A 57 -8.08 4.09 2.47
CA LEU A 57 -8.54 5.29 3.14
C LEU A 57 -9.58 4.95 4.19
N ARG A 58 -9.42 5.52 5.39
CA ARG A 58 -10.37 5.42 6.49
C ARG A 58 -10.49 6.78 7.14
N TYR A 59 -11.71 7.13 7.55
CA TYR A 59 -11.91 8.28 8.41
C TYR A 59 -11.32 8.01 9.79
N VAL A 60 -10.58 8.98 10.31
CA VAL A 60 -9.96 8.98 11.63
C VAL A 60 -10.47 10.22 12.37
N PRO A 61 -11.15 10.04 13.53
CA PRO A 61 -11.62 11.17 14.34
C PRO A 61 -10.44 11.98 14.88
N PRO A 62 -10.66 13.25 15.29
CA PRO A 62 -9.59 14.08 15.84
C PRO A 62 -8.99 13.43 17.09
N ARG A 63 -7.67 13.53 17.25
CA ARG A 63 -6.94 12.98 18.40
C ARG A 63 -5.78 13.89 18.78
N GLY A 64 -5.84 14.44 20.00
CA GLY A 64 -4.86 15.41 20.47
C GLY A 64 -4.79 16.61 19.54
N GLU A 65 -3.59 16.95 19.07
CA GLU A 65 -3.33 18.06 18.14
C GLU A 65 -3.59 17.70 16.67
N THR A 66 -3.90 16.44 16.36
CA THR A 66 -4.21 16.01 14.99
C THR A 66 -5.71 16.16 14.70
N PRO A 67 -6.11 17.01 13.72
CA PRO A 67 -7.50 17.14 13.32
C PRO A 67 -8.08 15.84 12.74
N ALA A 68 -9.40 15.80 12.60
CA ALA A 68 -10.06 14.72 11.87
C ALA A 68 -9.52 14.66 10.44
N HIS A 69 -9.28 13.45 9.95
CA HIS A 69 -8.69 13.25 8.62
C HIS A 69 -9.12 11.93 8.03
N VAL A 70 -8.86 11.76 6.75
CA VAL A 70 -9.02 10.50 6.03
C VAL A 70 -7.63 10.03 5.65
N GLY A 71 -7.27 8.81 6.01
CA GLY A 71 -5.91 8.36 5.78
C GLY A 71 -5.72 6.89 6.03
N GLY A 72 -4.46 6.49 5.92
CA GLY A 72 -4.04 5.12 6.13
C GLY A 72 -2.53 5.03 6.22
N THR A 73 -2.08 3.81 6.48
CA THR A 73 -0.68 3.43 6.40
C THR A 73 -0.61 2.20 5.53
N THR A 74 0.28 2.22 4.55
CA THR A 74 0.57 1.11 3.67
C THR A 74 1.96 0.61 3.97
N LEU A 75 2.07 -0.67 4.31
CA LEU A 75 3.36 -1.36 4.31
C LEU A 75 3.71 -1.69 2.86
N PHE A 76 4.75 -1.07 2.32
CA PHE A 76 5.19 -1.28 0.94
C PHE A 76 6.23 -2.40 0.82
N GLY A 77 6.90 -2.80 1.90
CA GLY A 77 7.90 -3.87 1.88
C GLY A 77 9.14 -3.47 1.07
N ASP A 78 9.54 -4.33 0.13
CA ASP A 78 10.73 -4.10 -0.71
C ASP A 78 10.37 -3.30 -2.00
N ASN A 79 9.10 -3.09 -2.29
CA ASN A 79 8.63 -2.46 -3.52
C ASN A 79 8.38 -0.97 -3.30
N VAL A 80 9.47 -0.19 -3.36
CA VAL A 80 9.45 1.28 -3.26
C VAL A 80 8.49 1.92 -4.29
N GLU A 81 8.17 1.23 -5.40
CA GLU A 81 7.14 1.72 -6.34
C GLU A 81 5.72 1.79 -5.74
N ASP A 82 5.38 0.98 -4.71
CA ASP A 82 4.10 1.10 -3.99
C ASP A 82 4.01 2.45 -3.27
N GLU A 83 5.10 2.92 -2.66
CA GLU A 83 5.18 4.23 -2.01
C GLU A 83 5.00 5.37 -3.03
N TRP A 84 5.75 5.34 -4.13
CA TRP A 84 5.64 6.39 -5.16
C TRP A 84 4.30 6.37 -5.89
N PHE A 85 3.68 5.21 -6.04
CA PHE A 85 2.32 5.15 -6.56
C PHE A 85 1.31 5.78 -5.59
N ILE A 86 1.52 5.67 -4.28
CA ILE A 86 0.72 6.39 -3.27
C ILE A 86 0.92 7.90 -3.38
N VAL A 87 2.16 8.38 -3.57
CA VAL A 87 2.42 9.81 -3.81
C VAL A 87 1.63 10.32 -5.03
N TYR A 88 1.66 9.56 -6.13
CA TYR A 88 0.85 9.86 -7.32
C TYR A 88 -0.64 9.90 -6.98
N LEU A 89 -1.18 8.87 -6.32
CA LEU A 89 -2.60 8.82 -5.95
C LEU A 89 -3.00 10.02 -5.08
N ILE A 90 -2.20 10.39 -4.08
CA ILE A 90 -2.50 11.51 -3.19
C ILE A 90 -2.49 12.84 -3.94
N ARG A 91 -1.53 13.06 -4.84
CA ARG A 91 -1.52 14.24 -5.72
C ARG A 91 -2.80 14.30 -6.55
N GLU A 92 -3.19 13.20 -7.18
CA GLU A 92 -4.39 13.12 -8.00
C GLU A 92 -5.68 13.32 -7.19
N ILE A 93 -5.73 12.76 -5.97
CA ILE A 93 -6.86 12.96 -5.06
C ILE A 93 -6.98 14.43 -4.67
N THR A 94 -5.90 15.10 -4.28
CA THR A 94 -5.96 16.53 -3.90
C THR A 94 -6.27 17.44 -5.10
N ARG A 95 -5.96 17.00 -6.32
CA ARG A 95 -6.35 17.68 -7.56
C ARG A 95 -7.85 17.59 -7.83
N GLU A 96 -8.43 16.40 -7.68
CA GLU A 96 -9.85 16.16 -7.96
C GLU A 96 -10.76 16.61 -6.81
N PHE A 97 -10.25 16.61 -5.58
CA PHE A 97 -10.94 17.06 -4.38
C PHE A 97 -10.19 18.27 -3.78
N PRO A 98 -10.33 19.48 -4.35
CA PRO A 98 -9.54 20.66 -4.00
C PRO A 98 -9.79 21.18 -2.57
N GLY A 99 -10.84 20.70 -1.90
CA GLY A 99 -11.08 20.94 -0.47
C GLY A 99 -10.23 20.08 0.46
N LEU A 100 -9.35 19.22 -0.08
CA LEU A 100 -8.47 18.36 0.69
C LEU A 100 -7.01 18.81 0.54
N ALA A 101 -6.32 18.91 1.68
CA ALA A 101 -4.88 19.01 1.75
C ALA A 101 -4.33 17.68 2.31
N ALA A 102 -3.26 17.17 1.75
CA ALA A 102 -2.72 15.87 2.11
C ALA A 102 -1.25 15.95 2.53
N ARG A 103 -0.91 15.18 3.55
CA ARG A 103 0.45 14.95 4.02
C ARG A 103 0.81 13.49 3.80
N ILE A 104 2.06 13.23 3.43
CA ILE A 104 2.61 11.89 3.24
C ILE A 104 3.95 11.84 3.97
N ASP A 105 4.12 10.86 4.86
CA ASP A 105 5.31 10.67 5.68
C ASP A 105 5.67 9.18 5.80
N ASP A 106 6.95 8.87 5.90
CA ASP A 106 7.48 7.51 6.15
C ASP A 106 8.30 7.48 7.46
N ASN A 107 9.11 6.44 7.67
CA ASN A 107 10.00 6.34 8.83
C ASN A 107 11.10 7.41 8.87
N ASP A 108 11.49 7.97 7.72
CA ASP A 108 12.47 9.06 7.62
C ASP A 108 11.81 10.45 7.77
N GLY A 109 10.48 10.49 7.83
CA GLY A 109 9.68 11.69 8.02
C GLY A 109 9.21 12.27 6.69
N GLU A 110 9.80 13.38 6.25
CA GLU A 110 9.42 14.06 5.01
C GLU A 110 10.27 13.58 3.82
N PHE A 111 10.12 12.31 3.43
CA PHE A 111 10.93 11.70 2.37
C PHE A 111 10.82 12.38 1.00
N LEU A 112 9.73 13.11 0.73
CA LEU A 112 9.59 13.93 -0.47
C LEU A 112 10.69 15.00 -0.57
N LEU A 113 11.17 15.50 0.58
CA LEU A 113 12.25 16.48 0.63
C LEU A 113 13.61 15.83 0.32
N ILE A 114 13.79 14.54 0.58
CA ILE A 114 15.03 13.82 0.24
C ILE A 114 15.22 13.81 -1.28
N GLU A 115 14.16 13.57 -2.05
CA GLU A 115 14.26 13.58 -3.52
C GLU A 115 14.52 14.97 -4.11
N ALA A 116 14.20 16.02 -3.35
CA ALA A 116 14.43 17.41 -3.75
C ALA A 116 15.61 18.08 -3.01
N ALA A 117 16.47 17.29 -2.33
CA ALA A 117 17.48 17.78 -1.40
C ALA A 117 18.38 18.89 -1.99
N ASP A 118 18.80 18.75 -3.25
CA ASP A 118 19.67 19.72 -3.95
C ASP A 118 19.02 21.08 -4.20
N PHE A 119 17.69 21.16 -4.09
CA PHE A 119 16.89 22.35 -4.40
C PHE A 119 16.20 22.95 -3.18
N LEU A 120 16.38 22.36 -2.00
CA LEU A 120 15.72 22.83 -0.79
C LEU A 120 16.31 24.19 -0.36
N PRO A 121 15.46 25.09 0.17
CA PRO A 121 15.96 26.32 0.76
C PRO A 121 16.79 26.00 2.01
N LYS A 122 17.86 26.78 2.25
CA LYS A 122 18.82 26.55 3.35
C LYS A 122 18.20 26.50 4.74
N TRP A 123 17.04 27.16 4.92
CA TRP A 123 16.34 27.17 6.20
C TRP A 123 15.63 25.84 6.48
N LEU A 124 15.27 25.06 5.47
CA LEU A 124 14.47 23.84 5.63
C LEU A 124 15.39 22.65 5.93
N ASN A 125 15.18 22.02 7.07
CA ASN A 125 15.97 20.88 7.54
C ASN A 125 15.06 19.82 8.19
N PRO A 126 15.57 18.60 8.47
CA PRO A 126 14.76 17.54 9.05
C PRO A 126 14.09 17.92 10.38
N GLU A 127 14.74 18.75 11.20
CA GLU A 127 14.26 19.15 12.53
C GLU A 127 13.08 20.12 12.47
N ASN A 128 13.00 20.97 11.44
CA ASN A 128 11.96 21.99 11.31
C ASN A 128 10.92 21.71 10.20
N SER A 129 11.06 20.62 9.45
CA SER A 129 10.19 20.24 8.33
C SER A 129 8.77 19.83 8.73
N ASP A 130 8.52 19.60 10.03
CA ASP A 130 7.25 19.03 10.49
C ASP A 130 6.05 19.94 10.19
N ASN A 131 4.99 19.33 9.65
CA ASN A 131 3.74 19.99 9.26
C ASN A 131 3.93 21.18 8.30
N ARG A 132 4.95 21.14 7.43
CA ARG A 132 5.18 22.17 6.40
C ARG A 132 4.93 21.71 4.98
N VAL A 133 5.00 20.41 4.72
CA VAL A 133 4.93 19.84 3.38
C VAL A 133 3.54 19.25 3.12
N PHE A 134 2.84 19.76 2.11
CA PHE A 134 1.50 19.30 1.75
C PHE A 134 1.31 19.21 0.24
N PHE A 135 0.55 18.21 -0.21
CA PHE A 135 -0.16 18.29 -1.47
C PHE A 135 -1.48 19.02 -1.27
N TYR A 136 -1.74 20.06 -2.06
CA TYR A 136 -2.99 20.80 -2.03
C TYR A 136 -3.34 21.22 -3.46
N LYS A 137 -4.60 21.00 -3.89
CA LYS A 137 -5.05 21.26 -5.26
C LYS A 137 -4.16 20.61 -6.34
N GLY A 138 -3.56 19.46 -6.05
CA GLY A 138 -2.67 18.74 -6.98
C GLY A 138 -1.24 19.26 -7.05
N GLU A 139 -0.88 20.26 -6.24
CA GLU A 139 0.45 20.86 -6.22
C GLU A 139 1.13 20.68 -4.85
N LEU A 140 2.44 20.55 -4.87
CA LEU A 140 3.27 20.48 -3.68
C LEU A 140 3.49 21.88 -3.10
N HIS A 141 3.19 22.03 -1.82
CA HIS A 141 3.33 23.27 -1.06
C HIS A 141 4.30 23.06 0.10
N ILE A 142 5.12 24.08 0.38
CA ILE A 142 6.05 24.13 1.51
C ILE A 142 5.79 25.44 2.26
N ILE A 143 5.36 25.34 3.52
CA ILE A 143 5.06 26.50 4.37
C ILE A 143 6.39 27.06 4.96
N PRO A 144 6.76 28.32 4.66
CA PRO A 144 7.99 28.94 5.14
C PRO A 144 7.94 29.24 6.64
N LEU A 145 9.09 29.64 7.21
CA LEU A 145 9.16 30.19 8.57
C LEU A 145 8.31 31.46 8.68
N SER A 146 7.78 31.76 9.85
CA SER A 146 7.10 33.03 10.10
C SER A 146 8.12 34.17 9.96
N GLU A 147 7.72 35.35 9.49
CA GLU A 147 8.60 36.55 9.47
C GLU A 147 9.17 36.89 10.87
N THR A 148 8.45 36.51 11.92
CA THR A 148 8.87 36.64 13.32
C THR A 148 10.00 35.67 13.69
N ASP A 149 10.04 34.49 13.09
CA ASP A 149 11.06 33.46 13.32
C ASP A 149 12.34 33.72 12.49
N GLU A 150 12.22 34.42 11.36
CA GLU A 150 13.36 34.80 10.53
C GLU A 150 14.27 35.86 11.19
N GLN A 151 13.72 36.68 12.08
CA GLN A 151 14.45 37.77 12.75
C GLN A 151 15.19 37.32 14.01
N GLU A 152 14.75 36.23 14.64
CA GLU A 152 15.35 35.73 15.88
C GLU A 152 16.35 34.58 15.65
N CYS A 153 16.46 34.03 14.42
CA CYS A 153 17.34 32.88 14.11
C CYS A 153 17.20 31.73 15.12
N ASP A 154 16.04 31.62 15.76
CA ASP A 154 15.80 30.63 16.79
C ASP A 154 15.28 29.38 16.08
N LEU A 155 16.22 28.50 15.72
CA LEU A 155 15.96 27.18 15.12
C LEU A 155 15.06 26.29 16.01
N SER A 156 14.72 26.76 17.22
CA SER A 156 13.86 26.15 18.22
C SER A 156 12.37 26.54 18.12
N ALA A 157 12.00 27.46 17.20
CA ALA A 157 10.60 27.84 16.99
C ALA A 157 9.76 26.61 16.58
N ALA A 158 8.80 26.24 17.43
CA ALA A 158 7.92 25.10 17.18
C ALA A 158 7.21 25.26 15.84
N GLY A 159 7.36 24.27 14.95
CA GLY A 159 6.71 24.28 13.63
C GLY A 159 5.18 24.46 13.73
N PRO A 160 4.52 24.89 12.64
CA PRO A 160 3.08 25.12 12.67
C PRO A 160 2.33 23.85 13.08
N THR A 161 1.26 24.01 13.86
CA THR A 161 0.30 22.92 14.08
C THR A 161 -0.38 22.58 12.75
N ILE A 162 -0.90 21.35 12.63
CA ILE A 162 -1.65 20.94 11.43
C ILE A 162 -2.82 21.90 11.17
N ALA A 163 -3.54 22.34 12.20
CA ALA A 163 -4.66 23.27 12.05
C ALA A 163 -4.23 24.65 11.52
N GLN A 164 -3.10 25.18 11.99
CA GLN A 164 -2.51 26.42 11.47
C GLN A 164 -2.08 26.24 10.02
N ALA A 165 -1.38 25.16 9.69
CA ALA A 165 -0.95 24.85 8.34
C ALA A 165 -2.13 24.78 7.35
N LEU A 166 -3.23 24.13 7.74
CA LEU A 166 -4.45 24.05 6.93
C LEU A 166 -5.14 25.41 6.74
N THR A 167 -5.08 26.28 7.73
CA THR A 167 -5.60 27.66 7.64
C THR A 167 -4.75 28.51 6.70
N LEU A 168 -3.43 28.39 6.80
CA LEU A 168 -2.49 29.05 5.90
C LEU A 168 -2.72 28.59 4.45
N LEU A 169 -2.78 27.28 4.20
CA LEU A 169 -3.04 26.73 2.86
C LEU A 169 -4.39 27.16 2.29
N ALA A 170 -5.44 27.27 3.11
CA ALA A 170 -6.74 27.71 2.64
C ALA A 170 -6.74 29.18 2.17
N ASN A 171 -5.98 30.04 2.86
CA ASN A 171 -6.01 31.49 2.64
C ASN A 171 -4.93 32.00 1.68
N ARG A 172 -3.74 31.38 1.68
CA ARG A 172 -2.52 31.88 1.04
C ARG A 172 -1.78 30.79 0.26
N SER A 173 -2.50 29.81 -0.33
CA SER A 173 -1.85 28.67 -1.03
C SER A 173 -0.83 29.08 -2.08
N GLU A 174 -1.08 30.16 -2.82
CA GLU A 174 -0.19 30.59 -3.92
C GLU A 174 1.20 31.00 -3.42
N GLU A 175 1.30 31.49 -2.18
CA GLU A 175 2.56 31.91 -1.57
C GLU A 175 3.39 30.71 -1.06
N PHE A 176 2.74 29.58 -0.81
CA PHE A 176 3.38 28.37 -0.29
C PHE A 176 3.66 27.35 -1.38
N LEU A 177 3.44 27.71 -2.65
CA LEU A 177 3.76 26.84 -3.76
C LEU A 177 5.27 26.53 -3.76
N ALA A 178 5.62 25.26 -3.70
CA ALA A 178 7.02 24.87 -3.70
C ALA A 178 7.72 25.35 -4.98
N ALA A 179 8.99 25.75 -4.85
CA ALA A 179 9.78 26.23 -5.99
C ALA A 179 9.81 25.19 -7.12
N GLU A 180 9.83 25.66 -8.37
CA GLU A 180 9.76 24.80 -9.55
C GLU A 180 10.78 23.64 -9.56
N PRO A 181 12.06 23.85 -9.17
CA PRO A 181 13.03 22.75 -9.12
C PRO A 181 12.65 21.65 -8.11
N ILE A 182 12.09 22.03 -6.95
CA ILE A 182 11.62 21.09 -5.92
C ILE A 182 10.45 20.26 -6.47
N ARG A 183 9.44 20.93 -7.05
CA ARG A 183 8.28 20.26 -7.66
C ARG A 183 8.71 19.34 -8.78
N THR A 184 9.61 19.79 -9.66
CA THR A 184 10.14 19.00 -10.77
C THR A 184 10.83 17.73 -10.27
N ALA A 185 11.65 17.82 -9.22
CA ALA A 185 12.33 16.66 -8.65
C ALA A 185 11.35 15.59 -8.14
N VAL A 186 10.35 16.00 -7.35
CA VAL A 186 9.31 15.09 -6.83
C VAL A 186 8.43 14.56 -7.98
N TYR A 187 8.00 15.42 -8.90
CA TYR A 187 7.09 15.06 -9.99
C TYR A 187 7.75 14.13 -11.01
N LYS A 188 9.07 14.21 -11.16
CA LYS A 188 9.84 13.26 -11.97
C LYS A 188 9.67 11.82 -11.46
N ARG A 189 9.61 11.59 -10.15
CA ARG A 189 9.45 10.24 -9.57
C ARG A 189 8.08 9.64 -9.82
N ILE A 190 7.03 10.48 -9.83
CA ILE A 190 5.65 10.08 -10.16
C ILE A 190 5.30 10.26 -11.65
N SER A 191 6.25 10.69 -12.47
CA SER A 191 6.01 10.87 -13.91
C SER A 191 5.73 9.54 -14.60
N GLY A 192 4.81 9.58 -15.57
CA GLY A 192 4.39 8.41 -16.34
C GLY A 192 3.35 7.52 -15.65
N TYR A 193 2.92 7.81 -14.43
CA TYR A 193 1.68 7.22 -13.90
C TYR A 193 0.45 7.85 -14.59
N PRO A 194 -0.58 7.07 -14.93
CA PRO A 194 -0.80 5.68 -14.54
C PRO A 194 -0.18 4.61 -15.47
N GLU A 195 0.33 4.96 -16.65
CA GLU A 195 0.84 4.00 -17.64
C GLU A 195 2.03 3.16 -17.12
N LYS A 196 2.85 3.77 -16.24
CA LYS A 196 3.99 3.14 -15.55
C LYS A 196 3.59 1.86 -14.79
N ILE A 197 2.33 1.75 -14.34
CA ILE A 197 1.81 0.54 -13.68
C ILE A 197 2.00 -0.69 -14.57
N GLN A 198 1.64 -0.60 -15.85
CA GLN A 198 1.78 -1.73 -16.77
C GLN A 198 3.25 -2.05 -17.05
N ALA A 199 4.10 -1.01 -17.10
CA ALA A 199 5.54 -1.16 -17.28
C ALA A 199 6.25 -1.79 -16.06
N SER A 200 5.65 -1.74 -14.87
CA SER A 200 6.19 -2.40 -13.67
C SER A 200 5.88 -3.90 -13.62
N PHE A 201 4.98 -4.38 -14.48
CA PHE A 201 4.64 -5.79 -14.54
C PHE A 201 5.66 -6.64 -15.30
N HIS A 202 5.78 -7.88 -14.86
CA HIS A 202 6.58 -8.92 -15.47
C HIS A 202 5.70 -10.17 -15.66
N ARG A 203 5.68 -10.71 -16.87
CA ARG A 203 4.92 -11.91 -17.20
C ARG A 203 5.89 -13.07 -17.41
N ALA A 204 5.68 -14.16 -16.67
CA ALA A 204 6.52 -15.35 -16.76
C ALA A 204 5.66 -16.61 -16.90
N HIS A 205 6.18 -17.60 -17.62
CA HIS A 205 5.58 -18.93 -17.63
C HIS A 205 5.89 -19.62 -16.30
N CYS A 206 4.88 -20.26 -15.72
CA CYS A 206 4.98 -21.02 -14.48
C CYS A 206 4.22 -22.34 -14.65
N TYR A 207 4.84 -23.45 -14.24
CA TYR A 207 4.19 -24.75 -14.21
C TYR A 207 3.53 -24.96 -12.83
N LEU A 208 2.20 -24.82 -12.78
CA LEU A 208 1.44 -24.67 -11.52
C LEU A 208 0.27 -25.64 -11.46
N PRO A 209 -0.12 -26.11 -10.26
CA PRO A 209 -1.38 -26.82 -10.05
C PRO A 209 -2.57 -26.05 -10.64
N ALA A 210 -3.48 -26.74 -11.32
CA ALA A 210 -4.63 -26.12 -11.98
C ALA A 210 -5.49 -25.27 -11.03
N GLY A 211 -5.59 -25.67 -9.74
CA GLY A 211 -6.28 -24.91 -8.70
C GLY A 211 -5.67 -23.51 -8.47
N ILE A 212 -4.34 -23.40 -8.45
CA ILE A 212 -3.66 -22.10 -8.31
C ILE A 212 -3.93 -21.22 -9.54
N VAL A 213 -3.88 -21.80 -10.74
CA VAL A 213 -4.18 -21.08 -11.99
C VAL A 213 -5.61 -20.55 -11.97
N ALA A 214 -6.58 -21.35 -11.51
CA ALA A 214 -7.97 -20.91 -11.37
C ALA A 214 -8.12 -19.76 -10.36
N VAL A 215 -7.43 -19.82 -9.21
CA VAL A 215 -7.43 -18.75 -8.20
C VAL A 215 -6.83 -17.46 -8.76
N LEU A 216 -5.69 -17.54 -9.43
CA LEU A 216 -5.01 -16.37 -10.01
C LEU A 216 -5.81 -15.73 -11.14
N ARG A 217 -6.60 -16.50 -11.90
CA ARG A 217 -7.52 -15.95 -12.91
C ARG A 217 -8.62 -15.10 -12.27
N GLN A 218 -9.10 -15.46 -11.09
CA GLN A 218 -10.14 -14.70 -10.39
C GLN A 218 -9.57 -13.53 -9.57
N ARG A 219 -8.40 -13.71 -8.95
CA ARG A 219 -7.74 -12.72 -8.10
C ARG A 219 -6.23 -12.69 -8.35
N PRO A 220 -5.77 -11.98 -9.39
CA PRO A 220 -4.35 -11.90 -9.74
C PRO A 220 -3.46 -11.36 -8.62
N SER A 221 -3.97 -10.44 -7.80
CA SER A 221 -3.24 -9.80 -6.69
C SER A 221 -2.78 -10.79 -5.61
N LEU A 222 -3.37 -11.99 -5.52
CA LEU A 222 -2.92 -13.03 -4.59
C LEU A 222 -1.51 -13.54 -4.89
N VAL A 223 -0.99 -13.28 -6.09
CA VAL A 223 0.42 -13.57 -6.42
C VAL A 223 1.37 -12.92 -5.42
N ALA A 224 1.10 -11.69 -4.99
CA ALA A 224 1.95 -10.94 -4.07
C ALA A 224 2.02 -11.62 -2.70
N ALA A 225 0.87 -12.00 -2.16
CA ALA A 225 0.79 -12.72 -0.89
C ALA A 225 1.50 -14.08 -0.95
N ALA A 226 1.38 -14.80 -2.08
CA ALA A 226 2.01 -16.11 -2.24
C ALA A 226 3.54 -15.99 -2.33
N VAL A 227 4.01 -15.02 -3.13
CA VAL A 227 5.44 -14.69 -3.22
C VAL A 227 5.98 -14.30 -1.86
N GLN A 228 5.29 -13.43 -1.11
CA GLN A 228 5.71 -13.01 0.22
C GLN A 228 5.78 -14.20 1.20
N ALA A 229 4.76 -15.06 1.22
CA ALA A 229 4.73 -16.23 2.09
C ALA A 229 5.88 -17.19 1.78
N PHE A 230 6.25 -17.34 0.50
CA PHE A 230 7.44 -18.09 0.12
C PHE A 230 8.73 -17.35 0.50
N TYR A 231 8.84 -16.06 0.19
CA TYR A 231 10.05 -15.27 0.40
C TYR A 231 10.44 -15.20 1.89
N LEU A 232 9.46 -14.99 2.77
CA LEU A 232 9.62 -14.89 4.22
C LEU A 232 9.39 -16.22 4.95
N ARG A 233 9.41 -17.34 4.24
CA ARG A 233 9.14 -18.67 4.81
C ARG A 233 10.13 -19.02 5.92
N ASP A 234 9.64 -19.66 6.96
CA ASP A 234 10.46 -20.25 8.03
C ASP A 234 10.44 -21.80 7.98
N PRO A 235 11.19 -22.50 8.84
CA PRO A 235 11.17 -23.97 8.88
C PRO A 235 9.80 -24.57 9.23
N VAL A 236 8.92 -23.84 9.93
CA VAL A 236 7.56 -24.29 10.27
C VAL A 236 6.67 -24.27 9.04
N ASP A 237 6.77 -23.20 8.25
CA ASP A 237 6.08 -23.04 6.97
C ASP A 237 6.47 -24.16 5.99
N LEU A 238 7.77 -24.47 5.90
CA LEU A 238 8.26 -25.54 5.05
C LEU A 238 7.78 -26.93 5.47
N ARG A 239 7.41 -27.16 6.75
CA ARG A 239 6.80 -28.42 7.17
C ARG A 239 5.42 -28.62 6.53
N ALA A 240 4.66 -27.54 6.33
CA ALA A 240 3.37 -27.62 5.65
C ALA A 240 3.54 -28.02 4.17
N CYS A 241 4.65 -27.63 3.53
CA CYS A 241 4.95 -28.00 2.15
C CYS A 241 5.53 -29.41 1.96
N ARG A 242 5.64 -30.22 3.02
CA ARG A 242 6.06 -31.63 2.88
C ARG A 242 4.99 -32.49 2.23
N SER A 243 3.72 -32.13 2.41
CA SER A 243 2.58 -32.74 1.73
C SER A 243 1.63 -31.63 1.34
N PHE A 244 1.43 -31.46 0.03
CA PHE A 244 0.54 -30.43 -0.50
C PHE A 244 -0.90 -30.92 -0.37
N HIS A 245 -1.61 -30.40 0.62
CA HIS A 245 -3.01 -30.77 0.88
C HIS A 245 -3.97 -29.88 0.09
N THR A 246 -3.61 -28.62 -0.11
CA THR A 246 -4.50 -27.63 -0.75
C THR A 246 -4.32 -27.62 -2.25
N PHE A 247 -3.06 -27.60 -2.71
CA PHE A 247 -2.72 -27.56 -4.13
C PHE A 247 -1.79 -28.73 -4.48
N PRO A 248 -2.32 -29.95 -4.65
CA PRO A 248 -1.52 -31.11 -5.02
C PRO A 248 -0.64 -30.85 -6.26
N PRO A 249 0.58 -31.41 -6.31
CA PRO A 249 1.51 -31.23 -7.43
C PRO A 249 1.05 -31.96 -8.70
N ASP A 250 0.05 -32.81 -8.63
CA ASP A 250 -0.51 -33.53 -9.77
C ASP A 250 -1.37 -32.61 -10.64
N GLY A 251 -1.36 -32.83 -11.95
CA GLY A 251 -2.14 -32.00 -12.88
C GLY A 251 -1.64 -30.55 -12.98
N ARG A 252 -0.33 -30.33 -12.82
CA ARG A 252 0.30 -29.04 -13.11
C ARG A 252 0.15 -28.70 -14.59
N VAL A 253 -0.15 -27.43 -14.86
CA VAL A 253 -0.29 -26.89 -16.21
C VAL A 253 0.61 -25.67 -16.37
N MET A 254 1.04 -25.44 -17.60
CA MET A 254 1.78 -24.22 -17.93
C MET A 254 0.82 -23.04 -18.01
N ALA A 255 1.07 -22.00 -17.23
CA ALA A 255 0.29 -20.77 -17.24
C ALA A 255 1.22 -19.56 -17.27
N VAL A 256 0.74 -18.46 -17.87
CA VAL A 256 1.42 -17.15 -17.77
C VAL A 256 0.91 -16.47 -16.51
N VAL A 257 1.81 -16.17 -15.58
CA VAL A 257 1.51 -15.42 -14.36
C VAL A 257 2.09 -14.02 -14.48
N THR A 258 1.33 -13.03 -14.04
CA THR A 258 1.75 -11.62 -14.01
C THR A 258 2.17 -11.26 -12.60
N PHE A 259 3.38 -10.74 -12.46
CA PHE A 259 4.00 -10.28 -11.22
C PHE A 259 4.31 -8.78 -11.37
N THR A 260 4.63 -8.09 -10.27
CA THR A 260 5.50 -6.92 -10.39
C THR A 260 6.95 -7.38 -10.59
N LYS A 261 7.80 -6.53 -11.16
CA LYS A 261 9.24 -6.81 -11.28
C LYS A 261 9.88 -7.15 -9.93
N CYS A 262 9.47 -6.47 -8.85
CA CYS A 262 9.90 -6.75 -7.48
C CYS A 262 9.52 -8.18 -7.06
N LEU A 263 8.25 -8.57 -7.17
CA LEU A 263 7.78 -9.90 -6.80
C LEU A 263 8.46 -11.01 -7.61
N TYR A 264 8.67 -10.77 -8.91
CA TYR A 264 9.41 -11.71 -9.75
C TYR A 264 10.87 -11.86 -9.29
N ALA A 265 11.56 -10.76 -9.01
CA ALA A 265 12.93 -10.78 -8.51
C ALA A 265 13.03 -11.52 -7.16
N GLN A 266 12.09 -11.29 -6.24
CA GLN A 266 12.01 -11.99 -4.95
C GLN A 266 11.93 -13.51 -5.11
N LEU A 267 11.19 -14.02 -6.10
CA LEU A 267 11.14 -15.47 -6.38
C LEU A 267 12.42 -15.98 -7.04
N VAL A 268 12.94 -15.27 -8.04
CA VAL A 268 14.10 -15.74 -8.83
C VAL A 268 15.35 -15.84 -7.96
N GLN A 269 15.60 -14.85 -7.09
CA GLN A 269 16.82 -14.80 -6.29
C GLN A 269 16.91 -15.90 -5.21
N GLN A 270 15.78 -16.51 -4.84
CA GLN A 270 15.72 -17.52 -3.79
C GLN A 270 16.16 -18.88 -4.34
N LYS A 271 17.36 -19.33 -3.98
CA LYS A 271 17.75 -20.74 -4.22
C LYS A 271 16.93 -21.65 -3.32
N PHE A 272 16.22 -22.61 -3.91
CA PHE A 272 15.33 -23.49 -3.16
C PHE A 272 15.28 -24.88 -3.77
N VAL A 273 15.43 -25.89 -2.92
CA VAL A 273 15.27 -27.31 -3.26
C VAL A 273 14.07 -27.81 -2.46
N PRO A 274 13.04 -28.35 -3.13
CA PRO A 274 11.84 -28.82 -2.44
C PRO A 274 12.14 -30.10 -1.64
N ASP A 275 11.37 -30.33 -0.57
CA ASP A 275 11.41 -31.62 0.12
C ASP A 275 10.95 -32.72 -0.83
N ARG A 276 11.62 -33.88 -0.83
CA ARG A 276 11.28 -35.02 -1.71
C ARG A 276 9.83 -35.48 -1.53
N ARG A 277 9.26 -35.31 -0.34
CA ARG A 277 7.87 -35.70 -0.03
C ARG A 277 6.82 -34.77 -0.67
N SER A 278 7.23 -33.57 -1.09
CA SER A 278 6.32 -32.57 -1.66
C SER A 278 5.74 -32.96 -3.03
N GLY A 279 6.32 -33.95 -3.71
CA GLY A 279 5.97 -34.32 -5.10
C GLY A 279 6.45 -33.31 -6.15
N TYR A 280 7.26 -32.31 -5.76
CA TYR A 280 7.96 -31.45 -6.71
C TYR A 280 9.33 -32.04 -7.05
N THR A 281 9.57 -32.26 -8.34
CA THR A 281 10.87 -32.62 -8.89
C THR A 281 11.15 -31.69 -10.04
N LEU A 282 12.28 -31.00 -9.99
CA LEU A 282 12.69 -30.10 -11.06
C LEU A 282 13.39 -30.89 -12.17
N PRO A 283 13.17 -30.53 -13.45
CA PRO A 283 13.96 -31.08 -14.54
C PRO A 283 15.43 -30.65 -14.43
N PRO A 284 16.35 -31.24 -15.23
CA PRO A 284 17.74 -30.79 -15.28
C PRO A 284 17.85 -29.30 -15.65
N PRO A 285 18.85 -28.55 -15.15
CA PRO A 285 19.04 -27.13 -15.48
C PRO A 285 19.20 -26.82 -16.98
N SER A 286 19.60 -27.80 -17.79
CA SER A 286 19.69 -27.70 -19.25
C SER A 286 18.33 -27.72 -19.96
N HIS A 287 17.24 -28.03 -19.24
CA HIS A 287 15.91 -28.07 -19.80
C HIS A 287 15.43 -26.66 -20.19
N SER A 288 14.92 -26.50 -21.42
CA SER A 288 14.50 -25.18 -21.96
C SER A 288 13.47 -24.46 -21.09
N GLN A 289 12.57 -25.22 -20.45
CA GLN A 289 11.53 -24.70 -19.56
C GLN A 289 11.92 -24.74 -18.07
N TYR A 290 13.17 -25.00 -17.70
CA TYR A 290 13.60 -25.15 -16.31
C TYR A 290 13.11 -23.99 -15.42
N LYS A 291 13.26 -22.75 -15.89
CA LYS A 291 12.81 -21.54 -15.18
C LYS A 291 11.30 -21.56 -14.89
N ALA A 292 10.48 -22.08 -15.80
CA ALA A 292 9.04 -22.16 -15.61
C ALA A 292 8.65 -23.20 -14.54
N TYR A 293 9.35 -24.33 -14.50
CA TYR A 293 9.17 -25.33 -13.43
C TYR A 293 9.64 -24.79 -12.08
N GLU A 294 10.80 -24.13 -12.04
CA GLU A 294 11.36 -23.57 -10.82
C GLU A 294 10.46 -22.47 -10.24
N LEU A 295 10.04 -21.50 -11.05
CA LEU A 295 9.13 -20.42 -10.63
C LEU A 295 7.77 -20.97 -10.19
N GLY A 296 7.21 -21.90 -10.96
CA GLY A 296 5.94 -22.55 -10.63
C GLY A 296 6.01 -23.29 -9.30
N MET A 297 7.08 -24.06 -9.07
CA MET A 297 7.31 -24.73 -7.79
C MET A 297 7.38 -23.73 -6.63
N LYS A 298 8.21 -22.68 -6.73
CA LYS A 298 8.37 -21.68 -5.65
C LYS A 298 7.04 -20.98 -5.34
N LEU A 299 6.32 -20.57 -6.38
CA LEU A 299 5.02 -19.93 -6.23
C LEU A 299 3.97 -20.87 -5.61
N ALA A 300 3.95 -22.15 -6.02
CA ALA A 300 3.05 -23.14 -5.45
C ALA A 300 3.32 -23.38 -3.95
N HIS A 301 4.59 -23.44 -3.54
CA HIS A 301 4.95 -23.49 -2.12
C HIS A 301 4.43 -22.26 -1.37
N GLY A 302 4.53 -21.07 -1.97
CA GLY A 302 3.97 -19.84 -1.40
C GLY A 302 2.46 -19.94 -1.13
N PHE A 303 1.70 -20.45 -2.10
CA PHE A 303 0.26 -20.68 -1.94
C PHE A 303 -0.07 -21.73 -0.87
N GLU A 304 0.68 -22.83 -0.81
CA GLU A 304 0.45 -23.86 0.22
C GLU A 304 0.74 -23.32 1.62
N ILE A 305 1.83 -22.53 1.78
CA ILE A 305 2.15 -21.85 3.04
C ILE A 305 1.00 -20.92 3.45
N LEU A 306 0.52 -20.08 2.54
CA LEU A 306 -0.61 -19.17 2.80
C LEU A 306 -1.85 -19.92 3.31
N CYS A 307 -2.22 -21.00 2.64
CA CYS A 307 -3.39 -21.81 2.99
C CYS A 307 -3.20 -22.50 4.35
N SER A 308 -1.99 -22.97 4.66
CA SER A 308 -1.67 -23.57 5.95
C SER A 308 -1.80 -22.57 7.11
N LYS A 309 -1.40 -21.31 6.90
CA LYS A 309 -1.54 -20.22 7.88
C LYS A 309 -3.01 -19.85 8.08
N CYS A 310 -3.79 -19.81 7.00
CA CYS A 310 -5.22 -19.50 7.08
C CYS A 310 -6.05 -20.59 7.76
N SER A 311 -5.65 -21.87 7.65
CA SER A 311 -6.37 -23.00 8.23
C SER A 311 -6.15 -23.15 9.73
N LYS A 312 -5.03 -22.62 10.25
CA LYS A 312 -4.72 -22.57 11.70
C LYS A 312 -5.43 -21.43 12.41
N VAL A 313 -5.85 -20.39 11.69
CA VAL A 313 -6.76 -19.37 12.21
C VAL A 313 -8.14 -20.03 12.31
N SER A 314 -8.57 -20.34 13.55
CA SER A 314 -9.77 -21.13 13.83
C SER A 314 -10.95 -20.78 12.89
N PRO A 315 -11.63 -21.77 12.29
CA PRO A 315 -12.79 -21.53 11.42
C PRO A 315 -13.93 -20.77 12.12
N ASP A 316 -13.92 -20.69 13.45
CA ASP A 316 -14.90 -19.91 14.22
C ASP A 316 -14.75 -18.40 14.04
N SER A 317 -13.54 -17.90 13.75
CA SER A 317 -13.32 -16.46 13.54
C SER A 317 -13.88 -15.95 12.20
N LYS A 318 -13.91 -16.79 11.16
CA LYS A 318 -14.51 -16.45 9.84
C LYS A 318 -15.96 -16.88 9.70
N ARG A 319 -16.40 -17.93 10.39
CA ARG A 319 -17.84 -18.28 10.49
C ARG A 319 -18.63 -17.22 11.24
N SER A 320 -18.04 -16.54 12.23
CA SER A 320 -18.66 -15.44 12.96
C SER A 320 -19.04 -14.25 12.05
N ALA A 321 -18.17 -13.85 11.12
CA ALA A 321 -18.43 -12.71 10.23
C ALA A 321 -19.57 -12.97 9.22
N LEU A 322 -19.80 -14.22 8.82
CA LEU A 322 -20.91 -14.62 7.94
C LEU A 322 -22.16 -15.06 8.70
N ARG A 323 -22.08 -15.37 10.00
CA ARG A 323 -23.20 -15.73 10.88
C ARG A 323 -23.47 -14.62 11.89
N SER A 324 -23.72 -13.41 11.40
CA SER A 324 -24.37 -12.39 12.21
C SER A 324 -25.75 -12.91 12.66
N PRO A 325 -26.21 -12.65 13.90
CA PRO A 325 -27.57 -12.97 14.33
C PRO A 325 -28.64 -12.39 13.39
N LEU A 326 -28.33 -11.29 12.71
CA LEU A 326 -29.19 -10.68 11.69
C LEU A 326 -29.25 -11.51 10.40
N TRP A 327 -28.13 -12.11 9.97
CA TRP A 327 -28.09 -13.00 8.82
C TRP A 327 -28.86 -14.30 9.07
N GLU A 328 -28.75 -14.87 10.27
CA GLU A 328 -29.52 -16.07 10.61
C GLU A 328 -31.03 -15.78 10.65
N ARG A 329 -31.46 -14.65 11.21
CA ARG A 329 -32.88 -14.22 11.15
C ARG A 329 -33.35 -14.00 9.72
N PHE A 330 -32.54 -13.38 8.88
CA PHE A 330 -32.86 -13.14 7.47
C PHE A 330 -32.98 -14.46 6.69
N LEU A 331 -32.02 -15.38 6.85
CA LEU A 331 -32.04 -16.68 6.20
C LEU A 331 -33.24 -17.53 6.66
N SER A 332 -33.59 -17.50 7.95
CA SER A 332 -34.78 -18.16 8.49
C SER A 332 -36.06 -17.55 7.91
N SER A 333 -36.14 -16.22 7.79
CA SER A 333 -37.29 -15.55 7.15
C SER A 333 -37.47 -15.96 5.69
N LEU A 334 -36.37 -16.13 4.93
CA LEU A 334 -36.43 -16.58 3.54
C LEU A 334 -36.84 -18.05 3.40
N LYS A 335 -36.43 -18.91 4.35
CA LYS A 335 -36.84 -20.31 4.39
C LYS A 335 -38.31 -20.46 4.76
N GLU A 336 -38.80 -19.72 5.77
CA GLU A 336 -40.23 -19.69 6.13
C GLU A 336 -41.12 -19.23 4.97
N LYS A 337 -40.62 -18.29 4.16
CA LYS A 337 -41.33 -17.77 2.97
C LYS A 337 -41.19 -18.66 1.73
N ASN A 338 -40.58 -19.85 1.84
CA ASN A 338 -40.35 -20.78 0.72
C ASN A 338 -39.66 -20.12 -0.49
N TYR A 339 -38.72 -19.19 -0.25
CA TYR A 339 -38.08 -18.42 -1.31
C TYR A 339 -37.15 -19.26 -2.21
N PHE A 340 -36.66 -20.40 -1.72
CA PHE A 340 -35.65 -21.24 -2.40
C PHE A 340 -36.23 -22.48 -3.10
N LYS A 341 -37.42 -22.36 -3.69
CA LYS A 341 -37.97 -23.45 -4.51
C LYS A 341 -37.17 -23.69 -5.78
#